data_AF-A0A7R9YPE3-F1
#
_entry.id   AF-A0A7R9YPE3-F1
#
_cell.length_a   1.000
_cell.length_b   1.000
_cell.length_c   1.000
_cell.angle_alpha   90.00
_cell.angle_beta   90.00
_cell.angle_gamma   90.00
#
_symmetry.space_group_name_H-M   'P 1'
#
loop_
_entity.id
_entity.type
_entity.pdbx_description
1 polymer ?
#
loop_
_entity_poly.entity_id
_entity_poly.type
_entity_poly.pdbx_seq_one_letter_code
_entity_poly.pdbx_strand_id
1 'polypeptide(L)'
;WFGGGGGGGSSDGGQATHSLDQLADACAAVDALGDDVRREMLSWFCNLTLAPYRHSFHPYADGGSLERTELRYTWHRQALHKYAQRYARVFPQQWCMAAVLSIEFCKVTRVHLAEIL
;
A
#
# COMPACT_ATOMS: atom_id res chain seq x y z
N TRP A 1 43.53 -35.56 -23.65
CA TRP A 1 42.27 -35.43 -24.39
C TRP A 1 41.13 -35.92 -23.51
N PHE A 2 40.62 -35.01 -22.67
CA PHE A 2 39.31 -34.98 -22.03
C PHE A 2 39.26 -33.50 -21.57
N GLY A 3 38.76 -32.55 -22.34
CA GLY A 3 37.40 -32.53 -22.90
C GLY A 3 36.46 -32.33 -21.71
N GLY A 4 36.35 -31.12 -21.19
CA GLY A 4 35.30 -30.17 -21.57
C GLY A 4 34.36 -30.02 -20.36
N GLY A 5 34.32 -28.87 -19.72
CA GLY A 5 33.25 -27.88 -19.92
C GLY A 5 32.79 -27.50 -18.50
N GLY A 6 32.84 -26.22 -18.14
CA GLY A 6 31.66 -25.36 -18.21
C GLY A 6 30.70 -25.75 -17.07
N GLY A 7 30.56 -25.01 -15.99
CA GLY A 7 30.27 -23.59 -15.95
C GLY A 7 28.94 -23.40 -15.20
N GLY A 8 28.78 -22.27 -14.54
CA GLY A 8 27.55 -21.86 -13.87
C GLY A 8 27.50 -22.33 -12.41
N GLY A 9 27.54 -21.46 -11.40
CA GLY A 9 26.94 -20.14 -11.35
C GLY A 9 25.64 -20.24 -10.57
N SER A 10 25.73 -19.80 -9.33
CA SER A 10 24.69 -19.46 -8.35
C SER A 10 23.27 -19.23 -8.83
N SER A 11 22.30 -19.63 -8.01
CA SER A 11 21.09 -18.82 -7.77
C SER A 11 20.26 -19.36 -6.59
N ASP A 12 20.66 -19.00 -5.38
CA ASP A 12 19.78 -19.02 -4.20
C ASP A 12 19.18 -17.60 -4.04
N GLY A 13 18.03 -17.36 -4.68
CA GLY A 13 17.36 -16.05 -4.69
C GLY A 13 15.86 -16.10 -4.98
N GLY A 14 15.24 -17.28 -4.98
CA GLY A 14 13.90 -17.51 -5.55
C GLY A 14 12.70 -17.34 -4.60
N GLN A 15 12.89 -17.00 -3.32
CA GLN A 15 11.76 -16.96 -2.36
C GLN A 15 10.94 -15.66 -2.41
N ALA A 16 11.54 -14.53 -2.78
CA ALA A 16 10.86 -13.23 -2.77
C ALA A 16 9.90 -13.02 -3.94
N THR A 17 10.14 -13.67 -5.09
CA THR A 17 9.33 -13.52 -6.31
C THR A 17 8.03 -14.32 -6.23
N HIS A 18 8.11 -15.57 -5.76
CA HIS A 18 6.94 -16.47 -5.67
C HIS A 18 5.80 -15.89 -4.82
N SER A 19 6.13 -15.15 -3.75
CA SER A 19 5.12 -14.52 -2.88
C SER A 19 4.40 -13.34 -3.54
N LEU A 20 5.04 -12.64 -4.49
CA LEU A 20 4.43 -11.52 -5.20
C LEU A 20 3.50 -12.02 -6.32
N ASP A 21 3.90 -13.08 -7.02
CA ASP A 21 3.09 -13.72 -8.06
C ASP A 21 1.79 -14.30 -7.47
N GLN A 22 1.88 -14.96 -6.31
CA GLN A 22 0.70 -15.43 -5.57
C GLN A 22 -0.24 -14.29 -5.17
N LEU A 23 0.31 -13.12 -4.86
CA LEU A 23 -0.46 -11.94 -4.47
C LEU A 23 -1.16 -11.31 -5.68
N ALA A 24 -0.54 -11.36 -6.86
CA ALA A 24 -1.16 -10.95 -8.12
C ALA A 24 -2.29 -11.91 -8.54
N ASP A 25 -2.07 -13.22 -8.41
CA ASP A 25 -3.11 -14.24 -8.67
C ASP A 25 -4.31 -14.07 -7.72
N ALA A 26 -4.05 -13.75 -6.45
CA ALA A 26 -5.11 -13.42 -5.49
C ALA A 26 -5.91 -12.18 -5.90
N CYS A 27 -5.26 -11.16 -6.46
CA CYS A 27 -5.97 -9.98 -6.99
C CYS A 27 -6.87 -10.35 -8.17
N ALA A 28 -6.42 -11.25 -9.06
CA ALA A 28 -7.25 -11.75 -10.15
C ALA A 28 -8.47 -12.52 -9.66
N ALA A 29 -8.32 -13.33 -8.59
CA ALA A 29 -9.44 -14.01 -7.96
C ALA A 29 -10.45 -13.03 -7.35
N VAL A 30 -9.99 -11.95 -6.72
CA VAL A 30 -10.86 -10.88 -6.20
C VAL A 30 -11.62 -10.16 -7.31
N ASP A 31 -10.97 -9.88 -8.44
CA ASP A 31 -11.66 -9.32 -9.61
C ASP A 31 -12.74 -10.28 -10.16
N ALA A 32 -12.52 -11.59 -10.10
CA ALA A 32 -13.51 -12.60 -10.53
C ALA A 32 -14.70 -12.75 -9.56
N LEU A 33 -14.49 -12.50 -8.26
CA LEU A 33 -15.53 -12.52 -7.24
C LEU A 33 -16.49 -11.31 -7.32
N GLY A 34 -16.08 -10.25 -8.03
CA GLY A 34 -16.91 -9.09 -8.34
C GLY A 34 -16.61 -7.85 -7.51
N ASP A 35 -17.33 -6.78 -7.84
CA ASP A 35 -17.02 -5.43 -7.38
C ASP A 35 -17.19 -5.21 -5.87
N ASP A 36 -18.11 -5.92 -5.23
CA ASP A 36 -18.34 -5.82 -3.79
C ASP A 36 -17.13 -6.29 -2.99
N VAL A 37 -16.61 -7.47 -3.33
CA VAL A 37 -15.43 -8.05 -2.67
C VAL A 37 -14.20 -7.20 -2.93
N ARG A 38 -14.04 -6.68 -4.15
CA ARG A 38 -13.00 -5.71 -4.47
C ARG A 38 -13.11 -4.48 -3.58
N ARG A 39 -14.28 -3.85 -3.47
CA ARG A 39 -14.48 -2.67 -2.61
C ARG A 39 -14.12 -2.94 -1.15
N GLU A 40 -14.51 -4.11 -0.63
CA GLU A 40 -14.18 -4.51 0.74
C GLU A 40 -12.66 -4.68 0.92
N MET A 41 -11.99 -5.37 -0.01
CA MET A 41 -10.53 -5.53 0.00
C MET A 41 -9.81 -4.17 -0.05
N LEU A 42 -10.25 -3.28 -0.94
CA LEU A 42 -9.70 -1.93 -1.07
C LEU A 42 -9.84 -1.15 0.25
N SER A 43 -11.02 -1.21 0.87
CA SER A 43 -11.31 -0.58 2.16
C SER A 43 -10.42 -1.13 3.26
N TRP A 44 -10.33 -2.47 3.37
CA TRP A 44 -9.45 -3.14 4.33
C TRP A 44 -8.00 -2.72 4.15
N PHE A 45 -7.49 -2.73 2.92
CA PHE A 45 -6.11 -2.37 2.63
C PHE A 45 -5.82 -0.89 2.96
N CYS A 46 -6.75 0.01 2.64
CA CYS A 46 -6.63 1.42 3.00
C CYS A 46 -6.62 1.61 4.52
N ASN A 47 -7.50 0.92 5.24
CA ASN A 47 -7.53 0.96 6.71
C ASN A 47 -6.23 0.45 7.32
N LEU A 48 -5.68 -0.66 6.80
CA LEU A 48 -4.40 -1.20 7.26
C LEU A 48 -3.24 -0.22 7.00
N THR A 49 -3.19 0.36 5.80
CA THR A 49 -2.13 1.30 5.39
C THR A 49 -2.19 2.61 6.18
N LEU A 50 -3.39 3.09 6.48
CA LEU A 50 -3.62 4.34 7.23
C LEU A 50 -3.68 4.15 8.75
N ALA A 51 -3.61 2.92 9.27
CA ALA A 51 -3.61 2.68 10.72
C ALA A 51 -2.48 3.42 11.46
N PRO A 52 -1.21 3.43 10.96
CA PRO A 52 -0.15 4.22 11.59
C PRO A 52 -0.43 5.72 11.54
N TYR A 53 -1.05 6.21 10.46
CA TYR A 53 -1.45 7.62 10.34
C TYR A 53 -2.49 8.00 11.40
N ARG A 54 -3.53 7.17 11.58
CA ARG A 54 -4.56 7.38 12.60
C ARG A 54 -3.96 7.41 14.00
N HIS A 55 -2.99 6.54 14.28
CA HIS A 55 -2.29 6.50 15.56
C HIS A 55 -1.41 7.75 15.78
N SER A 56 -0.62 8.15 14.79
CA SER A 56 0.32 9.28 14.92
C SER A 56 -0.37 10.66 14.96
N PHE A 57 -1.55 10.80 14.37
CA PHE A 57 -2.24 12.08 14.23
C PHE A 57 -3.64 12.11 14.87
N HIS A 58 -3.80 11.37 15.96
CA HIS A 58 -5.02 11.33 16.76
C HIS A 58 -5.41 12.76 17.23
N PRO A 59 -6.70 13.14 17.26
CA PRO A 59 -7.15 14.51 17.57
C PRO A 59 -6.65 15.04 18.93
N TYR A 60 -6.51 14.14 19.89
CA TYR A 60 -6.08 14.45 21.27
C TYR A 60 -4.56 14.32 21.50
N ALA A 61 -3.78 13.94 20.49
CA ALA A 61 -2.33 13.94 20.58
C ALA A 61 -1.78 15.32 20.23
N ASP A 62 -0.63 15.71 20.80
CA ASP A 62 0.12 16.94 20.44
C ASP A 62 0.39 17.08 18.92
N GLY A 63 0.19 16.01 18.15
CA GLY A 63 0.23 15.97 16.69
C GLY A 63 -1.01 16.50 15.96
N GLY A 64 -2.10 16.81 16.68
CA GLY A 64 -3.40 17.21 16.14
C GLY A 64 -3.44 18.63 15.58
N SER A 65 -2.62 19.54 16.13
CA SER A 65 -2.66 20.97 15.79
C SER A 65 -2.52 21.26 14.29
N LEU A 66 -3.25 22.28 13.84
CA LEU A 66 -3.29 22.81 12.47
C LEU A 66 -1.89 23.08 11.89
N GLU A 67 -0.93 23.44 12.75
CA GLU A 67 0.48 23.66 12.37
C GLU A 67 1.16 22.43 11.77
N ARG A 68 0.69 21.21 12.08
CA ARG A 68 1.29 19.95 11.59
C ARG A 68 0.59 19.40 10.34
N THR A 69 -0.26 20.18 9.70
CA THR A 69 -0.94 19.79 8.45
C THR A 69 0.07 19.43 7.35
N GLU A 70 1.20 20.13 7.26
CA GLU A 70 2.27 19.81 6.29
C GLU A 70 2.92 18.43 6.54
N LEU A 71 2.99 18.00 7.80
CA LEU A 71 3.52 16.68 8.16
C LEU A 71 2.56 15.56 7.74
N ARG A 72 1.24 15.81 7.72
CA ARG A 72 0.25 14.85 7.23
C ARG A 72 0.47 14.57 5.74
N TYR A 73 0.65 15.61 4.92
CA TYR A 73 0.95 15.46 3.49
C TYR A 73 2.32 14.83 3.23
N THR A 74 3.31 15.12 4.07
CA THR A 74 4.62 14.49 3.98
C THR A 74 4.56 13.01 4.32
N TRP A 75 3.81 12.63 5.35
CA TRP A 75 3.53 11.24 5.68
C TRP A 75 2.79 10.54 4.53
N HIS A 76 1.76 11.17 3.94
CA HIS A 76 1.00 10.59 2.83
C HIS A 76 1.89 10.33 1.60
N ARG A 77 2.76 11.29 1.23
CA ARG A 77 3.75 11.09 0.15
C ARG A 77 4.66 9.90 0.42
N GLN A 78 5.14 9.74 1.65
CA GLN A 78 5.96 8.58 2.05
C GLN A 78 5.15 7.27 1.99
N ALA A 79 3.89 7.28 2.42
CA ALA A 79 3.00 6.12 2.36
C ALA A 79 2.76 5.67 0.92
N LEU A 80 2.47 6.62 0.00
CA LEU A 80 2.32 6.34 -1.43
C LEU A 80 3.61 5.81 -2.05
N HIS A 81 4.78 6.32 -1.65
CA HIS A 81 6.06 5.82 -2.13
C HIS A 81 6.31 4.38 -1.67
N LYS A 82 6.07 4.07 -0.39
CA LYS A 82 6.17 2.71 0.16
C LYS A 82 5.20 1.75 -0.53
N TYR A 83 3.97 2.22 -0.78
CA TYR A 83 2.97 1.48 -1.54
C TYR A 83 3.49 1.15 -2.95
N ALA A 84 4.00 2.15 -3.67
CA ALA A 84 4.49 1.96 -5.04
C ALA A 84 5.68 0.99 -5.10
N GLN A 85 6.62 1.06 -4.15
CA GLN A 85 7.75 0.14 -4.11
C GLN A 85 7.34 -1.31 -3.84
N ARG A 86 6.35 -1.52 -2.97
CA ARG A 86 5.97 -2.87 -2.49
C ARG A 86 4.90 -3.53 -3.35
N TYR A 87 3.93 -2.75 -3.84
CA TYR A 87 2.68 -3.27 -4.37
C TYR A 87 2.33 -2.78 -5.78
N ALA A 88 3.12 -1.88 -6.39
CA ALA A 88 2.80 -1.38 -7.74
C ALA A 88 2.74 -2.47 -8.82
N ARG A 89 3.40 -3.63 -8.58
CA ARG A 89 3.38 -4.78 -9.49
C ARG A 89 2.36 -5.85 -9.10
N VAL A 90 1.76 -5.74 -7.92
CA VAL A 90 0.80 -6.71 -7.39
C VAL A 90 -0.61 -6.31 -7.79
N PHE A 91 -0.96 -5.05 -7.54
CA PHE A 91 -2.32 -4.59 -7.79
C PHE A 91 -2.52 -4.26 -9.28
N PRO A 92 -3.66 -4.67 -9.85
CA PRO A 92 -4.01 -4.27 -11.20
C PRO A 92 -4.13 -2.75 -11.33
N GLN A 93 -3.66 -2.19 -12.45
CA GLN A 93 -3.69 -0.73 -12.65
C GLN A 93 -5.10 -0.15 -12.64
N GLN A 94 -6.10 -0.92 -13.10
CA GLN A 94 -7.50 -0.49 -13.14
C GLN A 94 -8.11 -0.25 -11.75
N TRP A 95 -7.49 -0.76 -10.68
CA TRP A 95 -7.97 -0.52 -9.31
C TRP A 95 -7.59 0.88 -8.80
N CYS A 96 -6.65 1.57 -9.46
CA CYS A 96 -6.25 2.93 -9.12
C CYS A 96 -5.92 3.10 -7.62
N MET A 97 -5.28 2.11 -7.00
CA MET A 97 -5.03 2.05 -5.54
C MET A 97 -4.44 3.32 -4.93
N ALA A 98 -3.52 3.99 -5.62
CA ALA A 98 -2.94 5.24 -5.14
C ALA A 98 -3.99 6.36 -5.01
N ALA A 99 -4.96 6.41 -5.93
CA ALA A 99 -6.08 7.34 -5.86
C ALA A 99 -7.03 6.96 -4.71
N VAL A 100 -7.35 5.67 -4.55
CA VAL A 100 -8.20 5.18 -3.45
C VAL A 100 -7.58 5.51 -2.09
N LEU A 101 -6.29 5.23 -1.89
CA LEU A 101 -5.54 5.59 -0.68
C LEU A 101 -5.58 7.11 -0.41
N SER A 102 -5.43 7.92 -1.47
CA SER A 102 -5.46 9.38 -1.35
C SER A 102 -6.85 9.89 -0.96
N ILE A 103 -7.91 9.32 -1.51
CA ILE A 103 -9.30 9.65 -1.16
C ILE A 103 -9.56 9.32 0.32
N GLU A 104 -9.19 8.12 0.76
CA GLU A 104 -9.38 7.70 2.15
C GLU A 104 -8.54 8.53 3.13
N PHE A 105 -7.30 8.85 2.78
CA PHE A 105 -6.48 9.78 3.55
C PHE A 105 -7.15 11.15 3.70
N CYS A 106 -7.68 11.72 2.61
CA CYS A 106 -8.39 12.99 2.63
C CYS A 106 -9.65 12.94 3.50
N LYS A 107 -10.42 11.84 3.45
CA LYS A 107 -11.61 11.64 4.30
C LYS A 107 -11.24 11.63 5.78
N VAL A 108 -10.24 10.83 6.17
CA VAL A 108 -9.77 10.74 7.57
C VAL A 108 -9.25 12.10 8.03
N THR A 109 -8.44 12.77 7.20
CA THR A 109 -7.87 14.07 7.54
C THR A 109 -8.94 15.15 7.69
N ARG A 110 -9.97 15.15 6.83
CA ARG A 110 -11.10 16.07 6.94
C ARG A 110 -11.86 15.89 8.25
N VAL A 111 -12.11 14.64 8.66
CA VAL A 111 -12.79 14.35 9.94
C VAL A 111 -11.95 14.86 11.11
N HIS A 112 -10.65 14.54 11.14
CA HIS A 112 -9.77 15.03 12.20
C HIS A 112 -9.73 16.57 12.26
N LEU A 113 -9.61 17.25 11.12
CA LEU A 113 -9.61 18.72 11.09
C LEU A 113 -10.95 19.31 11.54
N ALA A 114 -12.07 18.67 11.20
CA ALA A 114 -13.39 19.08 11.66
C ALA A 114 -13.62 18.86 13.16
N GLU A 115 -12.92 17.92 13.80
CA GLU A 115 -12.97 17.69 15.25
C GLU A 115 -12.12 18.68 16.04
N ILE A 116 -11.10 19.28 15.40
CA ILE A 116 -10.16 20.23 16.03
C ILE A 116 -10.65 21.69 15.90
N LEU A 117 -11.51 21.98 14.92
CA LEU A 117 -12.13 23.29 14.68
C LEU A 117 -13.41 23.47 15.48
#